data_AF-A0A1A2W4S0-F1
#
_entry.id   AF-A0A1A2W4S0-F1
#
_cell.length_a   1.000
_cell.length_b   1.000
_cell.length_c   1.000
_cell.angle_alpha   90.00
_cell.angle_beta   90.00
_cell.angle_gamma   90.00
#
_symmetry.space_group_name_H-M   'P 1'
#
loop_
_entity.id
_entity.type
_entity.pdbx_description
1 polymer ?
#
loop_
_entity_poly.entity_id
_entity_poly.type
_entity_poly.pdbx_seq_one_letter_code
_entity_poly.pdbx_strand_id
1 'polypeptide(L)'
;MVALAFASAVAIAALILALTRSTTANTTMTSTTAPARRPGEVASAQQHLCETYKLVARAVQVDTNGTDKALARIAATNAALMLENAADDSALDARQSDVARALATAYLMATAKATSGVVSDSEWQAALDDVIAKDAAMKQVCGGA
;
A
#
# COMPACT_ATOMS: atom_id res chain seq x y z
N MET A 1 36.76 -44.93 24.67
CA MET A 1 36.25 -44.63 23.31
C MET A 1 35.06 -45.53 22.95
N VAL A 2 34.02 -45.58 23.79
CA VAL A 2 32.79 -46.37 23.49
C VAL A 2 31.55 -45.48 23.53
N ALA A 3 31.54 -44.42 24.34
CA ALA A 3 30.39 -43.50 24.44
C ALA A 3 30.20 -42.54 23.24
N LEU A 4 31.27 -42.17 22.50
CA LEU A 4 31.14 -41.29 21.33
C LEU A 4 30.60 -41.99 20.07
N ALA A 5 30.68 -43.32 20.00
CA ALA A 5 30.26 -44.08 18.82
C ALA A 5 28.75 -44.33 18.76
N PHE A 6 28.05 -44.34 19.91
CA PHE A 6 26.61 -44.56 19.95
C PHE A 6 25.79 -43.32 19.58
N ALA A 7 26.31 -42.12 19.85
CA ALA A 7 25.60 -40.87 19.53
C ALA A 7 25.48 -40.62 18.02
N SER A 8 26.51 -40.98 17.25
CA SER A 8 26.51 -40.82 15.78
C SER A 8 25.57 -41.82 15.09
N ALA A 9 25.48 -43.05 15.58
CA ALA A 9 24.58 -44.07 15.03
C ALA A 9 23.10 -43.68 15.19
N VAL A 10 22.71 -43.11 16.34
CA VAL A 10 21.33 -42.66 16.60
C VAL A 10 20.96 -41.48 15.71
N ALA A 11 21.89 -40.54 15.49
CA ALA A 11 21.65 -39.37 14.65
C ALA A 11 21.40 -39.76 13.18
N ILE A 12 22.13 -40.75 12.65
CA ILE A 12 21.97 -41.24 11.29
C ILE A 12 20.63 -41.98 11.13
N ALA A 13 20.25 -42.82 12.11
CA ALA A 13 18.96 -43.52 12.09
C ALA A 13 17.78 -42.54 12.14
N ALA A 14 17.87 -41.48 12.95
CA ALA A 14 16.86 -40.43 13.02
C ALA A 14 16.74 -39.65 11.69
N LEU A 15 17.86 -39.36 11.02
CA LEU A 15 17.87 -38.67 9.74
C LEU A 15 17.24 -39.51 8.62
N ILE A 16 17.51 -40.82 8.58
CA ILE A 16 16.91 -41.74 7.61
C ILE A 16 15.39 -41.87 7.84
N LEU A 17 14.95 -41.96 9.11
CA LEU A 17 13.52 -41.97 9.45
C LEU A 17 12.81 -40.65 9.10
N ALA A 18 13.49 -39.51 9.24
CA ALA A 18 12.96 -38.22 8.82
C ALA A 18 12.82 -38.13 7.30
N LEU A 19 13.82 -38.57 6.54
CA LEU A 19 13.79 -38.55 5.07
C LEU A 19 12.73 -39.50 4.49
N THR A 20 12.56 -40.70 5.07
CA THR A 20 11.53 -41.65 4.63
C THR A 20 10.10 -41.20 5.00
N ARG A 21 9.90 -40.50 6.12
CA ARG A 21 8.62 -39.84 6.44
C ARG A 21 8.28 -38.72 5.46
N SER A 22 9.27 -37.93 5.04
CA SER A 22 9.06 -36.85 4.05
C SER A 22 8.63 -37.37 2.68
N THR A 23 9.08 -38.56 2.27
CA THR A 23 8.69 -39.16 0.98
C THR A 23 7.31 -39.82 1.01
N THR A 24 6.75 -40.10 2.19
CA THR A 24 5.47 -40.81 2.34
C THR A 24 4.32 -39.92 2.81
N ALA A 25 4.57 -38.62 3.03
CA ALA A 25 3.50 -37.64 3.13
C ALA A 25 2.94 -37.42 1.72
N ASN A 26 2.03 -38.30 1.30
CA ASN A 26 1.06 -37.98 0.27
C ASN A 26 0.36 -36.70 0.73
N THR A 27 0.83 -35.57 0.22
CA THR A 27 0.16 -34.29 0.34
C THR A 27 -1.21 -34.49 -0.32
N THR A 28 -2.20 -34.84 0.49
CA THR A 28 -3.57 -34.49 0.18
C THR A 28 -3.50 -32.99 0.05
N MET A 29 -3.47 -32.49 -1.19
CA MET A 29 -3.69 -31.08 -1.44
C MET A 29 -5.11 -30.82 -0.96
N THR A 30 -5.25 -30.53 0.33
CA THR A 30 -6.37 -29.72 0.79
C THR A 30 -6.13 -28.42 0.06
N SER A 31 -6.86 -28.22 -1.03
CA SER A 31 -7.01 -26.92 -1.67
C SER A 31 -7.46 -25.99 -0.56
N THR A 32 -6.49 -25.33 0.07
CA THR A 32 -6.76 -24.23 0.98
C THR A 32 -7.21 -23.15 0.02
N THR A 33 -8.51 -23.11 -0.26
CA THR A 33 -9.16 -21.91 -0.76
C THR A 33 -8.59 -20.79 0.10
N ALA A 34 -7.87 -19.86 -0.53
CA ALA A 34 -7.40 -18.66 0.14
C ALA A 34 -8.56 -18.18 1.03
N PRO A 35 -8.34 -17.99 2.35
CA PRO A 35 -9.45 -17.71 3.25
C PRO A 35 -10.21 -16.55 2.64
N ALA A 36 -11.50 -16.78 2.35
CA ALA A 36 -12.33 -15.74 1.79
C ALA A 36 -12.19 -14.51 2.68
N ARG A 37 -11.67 -13.42 2.12
CA ARG A 37 -11.30 -12.20 2.83
C ARG A 37 -12.46 -11.81 3.76
N ARG A 38 -12.20 -11.68 5.07
CA ARG A 38 -13.31 -11.48 6.01
C ARG A 38 -13.91 -10.10 5.76
N PRO A 39 -15.25 -9.95 5.74
CA PRO A 39 -15.88 -8.65 5.54
C PRO A 39 -15.37 -7.54 6.48
N GLY A 40 -14.99 -7.90 7.72
CA GLY A 40 -14.42 -6.95 8.69
C GLY A 40 -13.01 -6.45 8.32
N GLU A 41 -12.21 -7.23 7.60
CA GLU A 41 -10.87 -6.82 7.13
C GLU A 41 -11.01 -5.76 6.03
N VAL A 42 -11.93 -5.97 5.09
CA VAL A 42 -12.23 -5.00 4.01
C VAL A 42 -12.72 -3.67 4.59
N ALA A 43 -13.66 -3.71 5.53
CA ALA A 43 -14.21 -2.50 6.13
C ALA A 43 -13.15 -1.71 6.92
N SER A 44 -12.27 -2.41 7.65
CA SER A 44 -11.17 -1.77 8.40
C SER A 44 -10.14 -1.15 7.47
N ALA A 45 -9.78 -1.83 6.38
CA ALA A 45 -8.85 -1.29 5.37
C ALA A 45 -9.43 -0.06 4.67
N GLN A 46 -10.71 -0.10 4.28
CA GLN A 46 -11.38 1.07 3.70
C GLN A 46 -11.44 2.23 4.70
N GLN A 47 -11.75 1.97 5.97
CA GLN A 47 -11.77 2.99 7.01
C GLN A 47 -10.38 3.64 7.15
N HIS A 48 -9.32 2.83 7.25
CA HIS A 48 -7.95 3.32 7.35
C HIS A 48 -7.53 4.18 6.14
N LEU A 49 -7.87 3.75 4.92
CA LEU A 49 -7.62 4.53 3.70
C LEU A 49 -8.33 5.89 3.76
N CYS A 50 -9.60 5.91 4.17
CA CYS A 50 -10.39 7.13 4.19
C CYS A 50 -10.02 8.10 5.32
N GLU A 51 -9.60 7.58 6.48
CA GLU A 51 -9.03 8.40 7.55
C GLU A 51 -7.70 9.03 7.11
N THR A 52 -6.84 8.24 6.45
CA THR A 52 -5.60 8.74 5.84
C THR A 52 -5.89 9.83 4.83
N TYR A 53 -6.82 9.59 3.90
CA TYR A 53 -7.25 10.57 2.91
C TYR A 53 -7.72 11.88 3.55
N LYS A 54 -8.60 11.81 4.56
CA LYS A 54 -9.11 13.00 5.25
C LYS A 54 -7.99 13.83 5.90
N LEU A 55 -7.02 13.16 6.53
CA LEU A 55 -5.87 13.81 7.13
C LEU A 55 -5.02 14.53 6.08
N VAL A 56 -4.66 13.84 5.01
CA VAL A 56 -3.75 14.40 4.00
C VAL A 56 -4.43 15.47 3.15
N ALA A 57 -5.72 15.31 2.83
CA ALA A 57 -6.49 16.32 2.11
C ALA A 57 -6.57 17.63 2.91
N ARG A 58 -6.73 17.53 4.24
CA ARG A 58 -6.69 18.70 5.12
C ARG A 58 -5.31 19.35 5.17
N ALA A 59 -4.24 18.56 5.26
CA ALA A 59 -2.87 19.09 5.24
C ALA A 59 -2.57 19.83 3.93
N VAL A 60 -2.87 19.19 2.80
CA VAL A 60 -2.71 19.79 1.47
C VAL A 60 -3.51 21.08 1.36
N GLN A 61 -4.77 21.09 1.78
CA GLN A 61 -5.60 22.30 1.76
C GLN A 61 -4.99 23.45 2.58
N VAL A 62 -4.53 23.17 3.80
CA VAL A 62 -3.95 24.19 4.68
C VAL A 62 -2.68 24.77 4.06
N ASP A 63 -1.77 23.93 3.62
CA ASP A 63 -0.45 24.36 3.15
C ASP A 63 -0.49 24.99 1.75
N THR A 64 -1.45 24.59 0.90
CA THR A 64 -1.66 25.20 -0.43
C THR A 64 -2.39 26.55 -0.38
N ASN A 65 -3.14 26.83 0.69
CA ASN A 65 -3.74 28.15 0.91
C ASN A 65 -2.76 29.19 1.49
N GLY A 66 -1.58 28.75 1.93
CA GLY A 66 -0.50 29.62 2.39
C GLY A 66 0.32 30.21 1.25
N THR A 67 1.33 31.02 1.59
CA THR A 67 2.27 31.61 0.62
C THR A 67 3.58 30.82 0.47
N ASP A 68 3.80 29.81 1.33
CA ASP A 68 5.00 28.99 1.31
C ASP A 68 4.86 27.83 0.31
N LYS A 69 5.46 28.01 -0.88
CA LYS A 69 5.45 27.00 -1.95
C LYS A 69 6.19 25.71 -1.55
N ALA A 70 7.15 25.78 -0.63
CA ALA A 70 7.86 24.59 -0.19
C ALA A 70 6.95 23.74 0.71
N LEU A 71 6.22 24.35 1.64
CA LEU A 71 5.23 23.64 2.46
C LEU A 71 4.14 22.99 1.59
N ALA A 72 3.60 23.71 0.60
CA ALA A 72 2.61 23.14 -0.32
C ALA A 72 3.13 21.88 -1.05
N ARG A 73 4.38 21.90 -1.52
CA ARG A 73 5.02 20.76 -2.19
C ARG A 73 5.32 19.60 -1.23
N ILE A 74 5.73 19.91 0.00
CA ILE A 74 5.96 18.91 1.06
C ILE A 74 4.64 18.23 1.42
N ALA A 75 3.57 19.00 1.62
CA ALA A 75 2.24 18.46 1.91
C ALA A 75 1.76 17.52 0.81
N ALA A 76 1.91 17.90 -0.47
CA ALA A 76 1.55 17.05 -1.60
C ALA A 76 2.38 15.76 -1.65
N THR A 77 3.69 15.84 -1.44
CA THR A 77 4.58 14.65 -1.43
C THR A 77 4.27 13.70 -0.28
N ASN A 78 4.05 14.25 0.92
CA ASN A 78 3.65 13.47 2.09
C ASN A 78 2.27 12.82 1.87
N ALA A 79 1.32 13.55 1.31
CA ALA A 79 0.00 13.04 0.95
C ALA A 79 0.10 11.87 -0.03
N ALA A 80 0.92 12.00 -1.07
CA ALA A 80 1.16 10.93 -2.02
C ALA A 80 1.70 9.66 -1.36
N LEU A 81 2.75 9.79 -0.54
CA LEU A 81 3.35 8.63 0.14
C LEU A 81 2.37 7.95 1.11
N MET A 82 1.60 8.74 1.87
CA MET A 82 0.62 8.19 2.81
C MET A 82 -0.52 7.47 2.08
N LEU A 83 -0.99 8.03 0.95
CA LEU A 83 -2.02 7.40 0.13
C LEU A 83 -1.52 6.12 -0.54
N GLU A 84 -0.29 6.11 -1.06
CA GLU A 84 0.32 4.91 -1.65
C GLU A 84 0.45 3.80 -0.60
N ASN A 85 0.99 4.11 0.58
CA ASN A 85 1.11 3.15 1.67
C ASN A 85 -0.24 2.60 2.13
N ALA A 86 -1.29 3.43 2.16
CA ALA A 86 -2.63 2.98 2.48
C ALA A 86 -3.24 2.11 1.37
N ALA A 87 -2.91 2.39 0.10
CA ALA A 87 -3.39 1.64 -1.07
C ALA A 87 -2.76 0.24 -1.20
N ASP A 88 -1.63 -0.02 -0.52
CA ASP A 88 -0.96 -1.32 -0.51
C ASP A 88 -1.61 -2.35 0.44
N ASP A 89 -2.65 -1.96 1.18
CA ASP A 89 -3.40 -2.91 1.98
C ASP A 89 -4.13 -3.93 1.08
N SER A 90 -3.68 -5.18 1.14
CA SER A 90 -4.24 -6.30 0.38
C SER A 90 -5.72 -6.61 0.69
N ALA A 91 -6.29 -6.03 1.75
CA ALA A 91 -7.69 -6.14 2.09
C ALA A 91 -8.59 -5.12 1.36
N LEU A 92 -8.02 -4.07 0.75
CA LEU A 92 -8.77 -3.10 -0.05
C LEU A 92 -9.37 -3.72 -1.31
N ASP A 93 -10.49 -3.16 -1.74
CA ASP A 93 -11.00 -3.39 -3.08
C ASP A 93 -10.09 -2.73 -4.13
N ALA A 94 -9.97 -3.36 -5.31
CA ALA A 94 -9.12 -2.88 -6.38
C ALA A 94 -9.42 -1.42 -6.74
N ARG A 95 -10.72 -1.05 -6.84
CA ARG A 95 -11.13 0.32 -7.15
C ARG A 95 -10.65 1.31 -6.10
N GLN A 96 -10.71 0.96 -4.82
CA GLN A 96 -10.29 1.84 -3.73
C GLN A 96 -8.78 2.08 -3.79
N SER A 97 -8.02 1.00 -3.98
CA SER A 97 -6.56 1.08 -4.11
C SER A 97 -6.15 1.88 -5.36
N ASP A 98 -6.79 1.66 -6.50
CA ASP A 98 -6.46 2.34 -7.76
C ASP A 98 -6.75 3.84 -7.71
N VAL A 99 -7.87 4.25 -7.12
CA VAL A 99 -8.21 5.68 -6.96
C VAL A 99 -7.21 6.36 -6.01
N ALA A 100 -6.78 5.70 -4.95
CA ALA A 100 -5.77 6.22 -4.02
C ALA A 100 -4.40 6.39 -4.69
N ARG A 101 -3.91 5.38 -5.41
CA ARG A 101 -2.65 5.46 -6.19
C ARG A 101 -2.71 6.51 -7.29
N ALA A 102 -3.88 6.67 -7.92
CA ALA A 102 -4.09 7.70 -8.93
C ALA A 102 -3.93 9.11 -8.33
N LEU A 103 -4.55 9.39 -7.18
CA LEU A 103 -4.37 10.68 -6.49
C LEU A 103 -2.93 10.88 -6.03
N ALA A 104 -2.29 9.84 -5.47
CA ALA A 104 -0.88 9.88 -5.08
C ALA A 104 0.03 10.26 -6.26
N THR A 105 -0.18 9.62 -7.41
CA THR A 105 0.56 9.92 -8.65
C THR A 105 0.34 11.37 -9.10
N ALA A 106 -0.89 11.89 -9.03
CA ALA A 106 -1.16 13.27 -9.41
C ALA A 106 -0.49 14.28 -8.48
N TYR A 107 -0.45 14.03 -7.16
CA TYR A 107 0.30 14.88 -6.23
C TYR A 107 1.80 14.91 -6.54
N LEU A 108 2.40 13.76 -6.89
CA LEU A 108 3.81 13.70 -7.29
C LEU A 108 4.05 14.45 -8.61
N MET A 109 3.18 14.27 -9.60
CA MET A 109 3.26 14.97 -10.87
C MET A 109 3.09 16.49 -10.71
N ALA A 110 2.14 16.93 -9.90
CA ALA A 110 1.99 18.34 -9.56
C ALA A 110 3.23 18.87 -8.84
N THR A 111 3.80 18.13 -7.88
CA THR A 111 5.02 18.53 -7.18
C THR A 111 6.22 18.71 -8.12
N ALA A 112 6.38 17.81 -9.10
CA ALA A 112 7.43 17.91 -10.10
C ALA A 112 7.23 19.14 -11.00
N LYS A 113 6.01 19.32 -11.52
CA LYS A 113 5.62 20.42 -12.42
C LYS A 113 5.57 21.79 -11.75
N ALA A 114 5.39 21.86 -10.44
CA ALA A 114 5.40 23.12 -9.67
C ALA A 114 6.77 23.81 -9.64
N THR A 115 7.82 23.15 -10.14
CA THR A 115 9.17 23.72 -10.22
C THR A 115 9.23 24.77 -11.33
N SER A 116 9.64 25.99 -10.99
CA SER A 116 9.72 27.10 -11.94
C SER A 116 10.59 26.75 -13.15
N GLY A 117 10.07 26.99 -14.35
CA GLY A 117 10.77 26.76 -15.60
C GLY A 117 10.77 25.31 -16.11
N VAL A 118 10.15 24.36 -15.39
CA VAL A 118 10.06 22.95 -15.83
C VAL A 118 8.95 22.72 -16.85
N VAL A 119 7.79 23.37 -16.67
CA VAL A 119 6.66 23.27 -17.58
C VAL A 119 6.04 24.64 -17.85
N SER A 120 5.24 24.74 -18.90
CA SER A 120 4.42 25.92 -19.18
C SER A 120 3.27 26.10 -18.16
N ASP A 121 2.71 27.30 -18.09
CA ASP A 121 1.57 27.59 -17.22
C ASP A 121 0.34 26.72 -17.53
N SER A 122 0.12 26.36 -18.80
CA SER A 122 -0.98 25.48 -19.20
C SER A 122 -0.75 24.03 -18.77
N GLU A 123 0.48 23.53 -18.84
CA GLU A 123 0.85 22.21 -18.33
C GLU A 123 0.80 22.11 -16.81
N TRP A 124 1.09 23.23 -16.12
CA TRP A 124 0.89 23.38 -14.69
C TRP A 124 -0.59 23.36 -14.33
N GLN A 125 -1.41 24.16 -15.01
CA GLN A 125 -2.86 24.19 -14.79
C GLN A 125 -3.48 22.81 -15.02
N ALA A 126 -3.09 22.11 -16.09
CA ALA A 126 -3.57 20.75 -16.35
C ALA A 126 -3.21 19.76 -15.23
N ALA A 127 -2.07 19.95 -14.55
CA ALA A 127 -1.70 19.12 -13.40
C ALA A 127 -2.56 19.41 -12.16
N LEU A 128 -2.93 20.67 -11.95
CA LEU A 128 -3.87 21.05 -10.89
C LEU A 128 -5.26 20.49 -11.15
N ASP A 129 -5.76 20.61 -12.38
CA ASP A 129 -7.05 20.07 -12.78
C ASP A 129 -7.10 18.54 -12.60
N ASP A 130 -5.98 17.87 -12.90
CA ASP A 130 -5.82 16.44 -12.70
C ASP A 130 -5.85 16.02 -11.21
N VAL A 131 -5.17 16.78 -10.34
CA VAL A 131 -5.26 16.60 -8.88
C VAL A 131 -6.70 16.79 -8.40
N ILE A 132 -7.39 17.82 -8.86
CA ILE A 132 -8.79 18.11 -8.48
C ILE A 132 -9.72 16.96 -8.91
N ALA A 133 -9.56 16.46 -10.13
CA ALA A 133 -10.37 15.34 -10.63
C ALA A 133 -10.17 14.06 -9.81
N LYS A 134 -8.91 13.75 -9.45
CA LYS A 134 -8.58 12.56 -8.65
C LYS A 134 -8.96 12.70 -7.18
N ASP A 135 -8.86 13.90 -6.63
CA ASP A 135 -9.37 14.22 -5.29
C ASP A 135 -10.88 14.01 -5.22
N ALA A 136 -11.63 14.47 -6.23
CA ALA A 136 -13.07 14.21 -6.33
C ALA A 136 -13.40 12.70 -6.38
N ALA A 137 -12.60 11.90 -7.09
CA ALA A 137 -12.76 10.45 -7.10
C ALA A 137 -12.49 9.81 -5.71
N MET A 138 -11.48 10.28 -4.99
CA MET A 138 -11.21 9.83 -3.61
C MET A 138 -12.36 10.22 -2.66
N LYS A 139 -12.91 11.43 -2.78
CA LYS A 139 -14.11 11.84 -2.02
C LYS A 139 -15.26 10.88 -2.26
N GLN A 140 -15.51 10.48 -3.50
CA GLN A 140 -16.59 9.52 -3.82
C GLN A 140 -16.35 8.15 -3.18
N VAL A 141 -15.10 7.64 -3.19
CA VAL A 141 -14.74 6.37 -2.53
C VAL A 141 -14.97 6.44 -1.01
N CYS A 142 -14.69 7.60 -0.42
CA CYS A 142 -14.74 7.80 1.04
C CYS A 142 -16.04 8.41 1.56
N GLY A 143 -17.10 8.47 0.74
CA GLY A 143 -18.42 8.94 1.18
C GLY A 143 -18.57 10.47 1.30
N GLY A 144 -17.68 11.23 0.66
CA GLY A 144 -17.64 12.69 0.67
C GLY A 144 -16.91 13.23 1.90
N ALA A 145 -15.63 13.59 1.74
CA ALA A 145 -14.89 14.38 2.71
C ALA A 145 -14.78 15.83 2.25
#